data_AF-A0A7W0R0U6-F1
#
_entry.id   AF-A0A7W0R0U6-F1
#
_cell.length_a   1.000
_cell.length_b   1.000
_cell.length_c   1.000
_cell.angle_alpha   90.00
_cell.angle_beta   90.00
_cell.angle_gamma   90.00
#
_symmetry.space_group_name_H-M   'P 1'
#
loop_
_entity.id
_entity.type
_entity.pdbx_description
1 polymer ?
#
loop_
_entity_poly.entity_id
_entity_poly.type
_entity_poly.pdbx_seq_one_letter_code
_entity_poly.pdbx_strand_id
1 'polypeptide(L)'
;MTPGRKDADAARRDEDPTSVGAVVDLVKSYAKQETLDPLKGAGRWLGMGVAGAVTLGIGGILITLGLLRLIQTEWDRSARGSLSWLAYVIVLVACVAGAFFAVTRIKKDRLNTPEQLPKEER
;
A
#
# COMPACT_ATOMS: atom_id res chain seq x y z
N MET A 1 -8.96 -51.33 -30.53
CA MET A 1 -8.71 -49.91 -30.78
C MET A 1 -7.43 -49.55 -30.07
N THR A 2 -6.30 -49.61 -30.76
CA THR A 2 -4.98 -49.31 -30.18
C THR A 2 -4.81 -47.79 -30.12
N PRO A 3 -4.45 -47.21 -28.97
CA PRO A 3 -4.11 -45.78 -28.92
C PRO A 3 -2.99 -45.52 -29.92
N GLY A 4 -3.15 -44.43 -30.66
CA GLY A 4 -2.23 -44.05 -31.71
C GLY A 4 -0.86 -43.75 -31.11
N ARG A 5 0.18 -44.18 -31.80
CA ARG A 5 1.57 -43.95 -31.39
C ARG A 5 1.85 -42.45 -31.13
N LYS A 6 1.15 -41.57 -31.85
CA LYS A 6 1.25 -40.10 -31.75
C LYS A 6 0.78 -39.57 -30.39
N ASP A 7 -0.27 -40.14 -29.82
CA ASP A 7 -0.89 -39.73 -28.56
C ASP A 7 0.00 -40.12 -27.36
N ALA A 8 0.66 -41.28 -27.44
CA ALA A 8 1.64 -41.72 -26.44
C ALA A 8 2.97 -40.92 -26.49
N ASP A 9 3.40 -40.51 -27.69
CA ASP A 9 4.60 -39.66 -27.87
C ASP A 9 4.37 -38.21 -27.40
N ALA A 10 3.13 -37.69 -27.49
CA ALA A 10 2.78 -36.37 -26.95
C ALA A 10 2.77 -36.37 -25.41
N ALA A 11 2.12 -37.36 -24.79
CA ALA A 11 2.08 -37.48 -23.33
C ALA A 11 3.47 -37.64 -22.68
N ARG A 12 4.40 -38.35 -23.34
CA ARG A 12 5.79 -38.50 -22.87
C ARG A 12 6.61 -37.20 -22.92
N ARG A 13 6.28 -36.25 -23.80
CA ARG A 13 6.96 -34.94 -23.87
C ARG A 13 6.55 -33.99 -22.75
N ASP A 14 5.35 -34.17 -22.21
CA ASP A 14 4.83 -33.40 -21.09
C ASP A 14 5.35 -33.93 -19.74
N GLU A 15 5.70 -35.22 -19.65
CA GLU A 15 6.29 -35.85 -18.46
C GLU A 15 7.82 -35.69 -18.36
N ASP A 16 8.49 -35.27 -19.43
CA ASP A 16 9.94 -35.12 -19.45
C ASP A 16 10.34 -33.90 -18.59
N PRO A 17 10.96 -34.08 -17.41
CA PRO A 17 11.23 -33.00 -16.45
C PRO A 17 12.20 -31.94 -17.00
N THR A 18 12.85 -32.26 -18.13
CA THR A 18 13.77 -31.42 -18.88
C THR A 18 13.12 -30.68 -20.05
N SER A 19 11.82 -30.91 -20.28
CA SER A 19 11.03 -30.16 -21.27
C SER A 19 10.98 -28.67 -20.90
N VAL A 20 11.08 -27.80 -21.89
CA VAL A 20 11.03 -26.33 -21.69
C VAL A 20 9.75 -25.92 -20.97
N GLY A 21 8.63 -26.62 -21.21
CA GLY A 21 7.37 -26.39 -20.52
C GLY A 21 7.46 -26.70 -19.02
N ALA A 22 8.09 -27.81 -18.65
CA ALA A 22 8.28 -28.22 -17.26
C ALA A 22 9.15 -27.23 -16.48
N VAL A 23 10.22 -26.70 -17.10
CA VAL A 23 11.09 -25.68 -16.48
C VAL A 23 10.35 -24.36 -16.29
N VAL A 24 9.58 -23.93 -17.29
CA VAL A 24 8.77 -22.70 -17.20
C VAL A 24 7.71 -22.82 -16.10
N ASP A 25 7.04 -23.96 -16.00
CA ASP A 25 6.05 -24.21 -14.95
C ASP A 25 6.69 -24.30 -13.56
N LEU A 26 7.92 -24.84 -13.45
CA LEU A 26 8.67 -24.84 -12.20
C LEU A 26 9.06 -23.43 -11.75
N VAL A 27 9.58 -22.60 -12.65
CA VAL A 27 9.91 -21.19 -12.34
C VAL A 27 8.66 -20.40 -11.97
N LYS A 28 7.56 -20.61 -12.69
CA LYS A 28 6.28 -19.95 -12.42
C LYS A 28 5.71 -20.36 -11.07
N SER A 29 5.76 -21.65 -10.73
CA SER A 29 5.28 -22.16 -9.45
C SER A 29 6.16 -21.69 -8.28
N TYR A 30 7.47 -21.65 -8.44
CA TYR A 30 8.40 -21.10 -7.45
C TYR A 30 8.20 -19.60 -7.22
N ALA A 31 8.13 -18.81 -8.30
CA ALA A 31 7.84 -17.38 -8.21
C ALA A 31 6.50 -17.13 -7.51
N LYS A 32 5.50 -17.98 -7.76
CA LYS A 32 4.19 -17.91 -7.11
C LYS A 32 4.23 -18.32 -5.64
N GLN A 33 5.07 -19.28 -5.25
CA GLN A 33 5.29 -19.66 -3.84
C GLN A 33 5.98 -18.54 -3.07
N GLU A 34 7.11 -18.07 -3.57
CA GLU A 34 7.92 -17.01 -2.95
C GLU A 34 7.18 -15.67 -2.86
N THR A 35 6.23 -15.40 -3.77
CA THR A 35 5.47 -14.13 -3.73
C THR A 35 4.14 -14.22 -2.99
N LEU A 36 3.42 -15.35 -3.06
CA LEU A 36 2.09 -15.44 -2.46
C LEU A 36 2.09 -15.71 -0.97
N ASP A 37 3.07 -16.41 -0.43
CA ASP A 37 3.19 -16.63 1.02
C ASP A 37 3.39 -15.31 1.79
N PRO A 38 4.33 -14.44 1.42
CA PRO A 38 4.46 -13.14 2.06
C PRO A 38 3.24 -12.23 1.79
N LEU A 39 2.63 -12.31 0.61
CA LEU A 39 1.47 -11.47 0.27
C LEU A 39 0.20 -11.85 1.04
N LYS A 40 -0.02 -13.15 1.30
CA LYS A 40 -1.11 -13.61 2.18
C LYS A 40 -0.93 -13.12 3.62
N GLY A 41 0.31 -13.10 4.11
CA GLY A 41 0.64 -12.53 5.43
C GLY A 41 0.44 -11.02 5.49
N ALA A 42 0.85 -10.30 4.45
CA ALA A 42 0.73 -8.85 4.35
C ALA A 42 -0.72 -8.37 4.10
N GLY A 43 -1.59 -9.22 3.54
CA GLY A 43 -2.96 -8.86 3.18
C GLY A 43 -3.81 -8.32 4.33
N ARG A 44 -3.65 -8.85 5.55
CA ARG A 44 -4.37 -8.34 6.74
C ARG A 44 -3.90 -6.92 7.12
N TRP A 45 -2.59 -6.70 7.16
CA TRP A 45 -2.00 -5.39 7.48
C TRP A 45 -2.32 -4.35 6.40
N LEU A 46 -2.25 -4.75 5.13
CA LEU A 46 -2.63 -3.91 4.01
C LEU A 46 -4.12 -3.55 4.07
N GLY A 47 -4.99 -4.51 4.37
CA GLY A 47 -6.43 -4.27 4.56
C GLY A 47 -6.71 -3.28 5.70
N MET A 48 -6.03 -3.42 6.84
CA MET A 48 -6.11 -2.46 7.95
C MET A 48 -5.59 -1.07 7.55
N GLY A 49 -4.51 -1.02 6.76
CA GLY A 49 -3.97 0.22 6.21
C GLY A 49 -4.96 0.93 5.29
N VAL A 50 -5.61 0.20 4.38
CA VAL A 50 -6.64 0.73 3.47
C VAL A 50 -7.84 1.23 4.27
N ALA A 51 -8.35 0.43 5.21
CA ALA A 51 -9.48 0.84 6.05
C ALA A 51 -9.15 2.09 6.87
N GLY A 52 -7.93 2.16 7.44
CA GLY A 52 -7.43 3.33 8.15
C GLY A 52 -7.31 4.55 7.25
N ALA A 53 -6.77 4.40 6.04
CA ALA A 53 -6.64 5.48 5.06
C ALA A 53 -8.01 6.04 4.62
N VAL A 54 -8.98 5.16 4.35
CA VAL A 54 -10.36 5.56 4.02
C VAL A 54 -10.99 6.33 5.18
N THR A 55 -10.88 5.78 6.40
CA THR A 55 -11.44 6.41 7.61
C THR A 55 -10.82 7.78 7.87
N LEU A 56 -9.49 7.90 7.76
CA LEU A 56 -8.78 9.16 7.92
C LEU A 56 -9.10 10.16 6.79
N GLY A 57 -9.28 9.68 5.56
CA GLY A 57 -9.67 10.52 4.43
C GLY A 57 -11.05 11.14 4.63
N ILE A 58 -12.04 10.32 5.00
CA ILE A 58 -13.40 10.78 5.29
C ILE A 58 -13.38 11.74 6.50
N GLY A 59 -12.72 11.36 7.60
CA GLY A 59 -12.60 12.20 8.78
C GLY A 59 -11.94 13.54 8.48
N GLY A 60 -10.87 13.55 7.66
CA GLY A 60 -10.18 14.75 7.22
C GLY A 60 -11.08 15.69 6.43
N ILE A 61 -11.89 15.16 5.49
CA ILE A 61 -12.87 15.96 4.74
C ILE A 61 -13.91 16.56 5.68
N LEU A 62 -14.48 15.75 6.58
CA LEU A 62 -15.51 16.21 7.53
C LEU A 62 -14.98 17.28 8.48
N ILE A 63 -13.76 17.12 9.02
CA ILE A 63 -13.12 18.13 9.87
C ILE A 63 -12.87 19.42 9.09
N THR A 64 -12.40 19.33 7.85
CA THR A 64 -12.13 20.50 7.00
C THR A 64 -13.41 21.29 6.73
N LEU A 65 -14.47 20.59 6.32
CA LEU A 65 -15.78 21.21 6.08
C LEU A 65 -16.39 21.75 7.37
N GLY A 66 -16.29 21.00 8.47
CA GLY A 66 -16.78 21.41 9.79
C GLY A 66 -16.08 22.65 10.32
N LEU A 67 -14.76 22.75 10.16
CA LEU A 67 -13.98 23.93 10.56
C LEU A 67 -14.36 25.15 9.73
N LEU A 68 -14.45 25.00 8.40
CA LEU A 68 -14.91 26.08 7.52
C LEU A 68 -16.33 26.55 7.92
N ARG A 69 -17.23 25.59 8.18
CA ARG A 69 -18.60 25.84 8.61
C ARG A 69 -18.63 26.58 9.95
N LEU A 70 -17.83 26.16 10.91
CA LEU A 70 -17.75 26.78 12.24
C LEU A 70 -17.33 28.25 12.14
N ILE A 71 -16.27 28.53 11.39
CA ILE A 71 -15.74 29.88 11.18
C ILE A 71 -16.79 30.76 10.49
N GLN A 72 -17.43 30.25 9.43
CA GLN A 72 -18.45 31.00 8.68
C GLN A 72 -19.75 31.21 9.46
N THR A 73 -20.10 30.30 10.38
CA THR A 73 -21.33 30.40 11.19
C THR A 73 -21.16 31.40 12.33
N GLU A 74 -20.03 31.35 13.02
CA GLU A 74 -19.78 32.23 14.17
C GLU A 74 -19.34 33.63 13.74
N TRP A 75 -18.61 33.73 12.63
CA TRP A 75 -18.07 35.00 12.15
C TRP A 75 -18.77 35.45 10.87
N ASP A 76 -19.89 36.13 11.04
CA ASP A 76 -20.79 36.53 9.94
C ASP A 76 -20.11 37.36 8.83
N ARG A 77 -19.06 38.13 9.18
CA ARG A 77 -18.24 38.91 8.24
C ARG A 77 -17.34 38.03 7.35
N SER A 78 -17.02 36.83 7.80
CA SER A 78 -16.28 35.81 7.04
C SER A 78 -17.19 35.00 6.09
N ALA A 79 -18.52 35.08 6.27
CA ALA A 79 -19.48 34.42 5.38
C ALA A 79 -19.94 35.31 4.22
N ARG A 80 -20.20 36.61 4.48
CA ARG A 80 -20.80 37.54 3.49
C ARG A 80 -20.06 38.86 3.30
N GLY A 81 -19.03 39.13 4.09
CA GLY A 81 -18.30 40.40 4.07
C GLY A 81 -17.01 40.37 3.25
N SER A 82 -16.28 41.49 3.26
CA SER A 82 -14.96 41.64 2.61
C SER A 82 -13.86 40.72 3.16
N LEU A 83 -14.13 40.00 4.26
CA LEU A 83 -13.22 39.06 4.92
C LEU A 83 -13.51 37.60 4.57
N SER A 84 -14.35 37.32 3.58
CA SER A 84 -14.69 35.94 3.21
C SER A 84 -13.47 35.10 2.81
N TRP A 85 -12.49 35.70 2.16
CA TRP A 85 -11.22 35.07 1.80
C TRP A 85 -10.44 34.53 3.03
N LEU A 86 -10.58 35.19 4.19
CA LEU A 86 -9.84 34.85 5.40
C LEU A 86 -10.26 33.48 5.97
N ALA A 87 -11.54 33.12 5.88
CA ALA A 87 -12.02 31.80 6.31
C ALA A 87 -11.33 30.68 5.53
N TYR A 88 -11.18 30.83 4.22
CA TYR A 88 -10.49 29.86 3.38
C TYR A 88 -8.99 29.78 3.68
N VAL A 89 -8.34 30.93 3.97
CA VAL A 89 -6.92 30.95 4.35
C VAL A 89 -6.69 30.23 5.69
N ILE A 90 -7.55 30.45 6.68
CA ILE A 90 -7.44 29.75 7.98
C ILE A 90 -7.58 28.24 7.79
N VAL A 91 -8.58 27.80 7.03
CA VAL A 91 -8.79 26.37 6.75
C VAL A 91 -7.63 25.79 5.96
N LEU A 92 -7.09 26.51 4.99
CA LEU A 92 -5.90 26.10 4.23
C LEU A 92 -4.69 25.90 5.16
N VAL A 93 -4.43 26.84 6.07
CA VAL A 93 -3.34 26.71 7.05
C VAL A 93 -3.57 25.49 7.96
N ALA A 94 -4.82 25.25 8.39
CA ALA A 94 -5.15 24.07 9.17
C ALA A 94 -4.90 22.76 8.40
N CYS A 95 -5.25 22.70 7.11
CA CYS A 95 -4.95 21.54 6.26
C CYS A 95 -3.45 21.32 6.10
N VAL A 96 -2.67 22.39 5.87
CA VAL A 96 -1.20 22.30 5.76
C VAL A 96 -0.59 21.83 7.08
N ALA A 97 -1.04 22.36 8.21
CA ALA A 97 -0.58 21.93 9.53
C ALA A 97 -0.92 20.46 9.81
N GLY A 98 -2.13 20.02 9.46
CA GLY A 98 -2.57 18.63 9.59
C GLY A 98 -1.75 17.68 8.71
N ALA A 99 -1.50 18.06 7.45
CA ALA A 99 -0.65 17.29 6.53
C ALA A 99 0.81 17.22 7.03
N PHE A 100 1.36 18.34 7.49
CA PHE A 100 2.68 18.37 8.10
C PHE A 100 2.77 17.45 9.32
N PHE A 101 1.79 17.52 10.22
CA PHE A 101 1.72 16.63 11.38
C PHE A 101 1.59 15.15 10.98
N ALA A 102 0.80 14.83 9.95
CA ALA A 102 0.70 13.47 9.44
C ALA A 102 2.06 12.97 8.92
N VAL A 103 2.80 13.81 8.19
CA VAL A 103 4.14 13.48 7.68
C VAL A 103 5.14 13.26 8.82
N THR A 104 5.11 14.08 9.88
CA THR A 104 6.04 13.91 11.02
C THR A 104 5.77 12.63 11.83
N ARG A 105 4.57 12.05 11.73
CA ARG A 105 4.23 10.77 12.38
C ARG A 105 4.73 9.53 11.66
N ILE A 106 5.24 9.66 10.43
CA ILE A 106 5.83 8.54 9.69
C ILE A 106 7.22 8.23 10.28
N LYS A 107 7.31 7.18 11.09
CA LYS A 107 8.59 6.69 11.64
C LYS A 107 9.45 6.09 10.51
N LYS A 108 10.71 6.55 10.40
CA LYS A 108 11.72 5.95 9.52
C LYS A 108 12.44 4.83 10.27
N ASP A 109 11.90 3.62 10.23
CA ASP A 109 12.64 2.45 10.72
C ASP A 109 13.75 2.09 9.71
N ARG A 110 14.98 2.05 10.21
CA ARG A 110 16.20 1.79 9.44
C ARG A 110 16.30 0.29 9.15
N LEU A 111 16.27 -0.11 7.88
CA LEU A 111 16.54 -1.49 7.42
C LEU A 111 18.04 -1.85 7.39
N ASN A 112 18.92 -1.09 8.02
CA ASN A 112 20.36 -1.35 7.96
C ASN A 112 20.98 -1.30 9.36
N THR A 113 20.75 -2.36 10.13
CA THR A 113 21.72 -2.80 11.12
C THR A 113 22.65 -3.75 10.36
N PRO A 114 23.83 -3.29 9.87
CA PRO A 114 24.83 -4.23 9.41
C PRO A 114 25.09 -5.16 10.59
N GLU A 115 24.81 -6.44 10.36
CA GLU A 115 25.13 -7.53 11.27
C GLU A 115 26.54 -7.28 11.79
N GLN A 116 26.65 -7.09 13.11
CA GLN A 116 27.94 -6.89 13.75
C GLN A 116 28.73 -8.18 13.52
N LEU A 117 29.57 -8.18 12.47
CA LEU A 117 30.49 -9.26 12.19
C LEU A 117 31.33 -9.44 13.46
N PRO A 118 31.40 -10.66 14.02
CA PRO A 118 32.20 -10.93 15.21
C PRO A 118 33.64 -10.50 14.91
N LYS A 119 34.21 -9.70 15.81
CA LYS A 119 35.60 -9.28 15.73
C LYS A 119 36.44 -10.55 15.68
N GLU A 120 37.03 -10.81 14.53
CA GLU A 120 38.06 -11.81 14.35
C GLU A 120 39.20 -11.44 15.30
N GLU A 121 39.24 -12.09 16.47
CA GLU A 121 40.37 -12.00 17.39
C GLU A 121 41.56 -12.67 16.71
N ARG A 122 42.55 -11.85 16.38
CA ARG A 122 43.88 -12.29 15.91
C ARG A 122 44.60 -13.07 17.00
#